data_AF-A0A1L9SJ08-F1
#
_entry.id   AF-A0A1L9SJ08-F1
#
_cell.length_a   1.000
_cell.length_b   1.000
_cell.length_c   1.000
_cell.angle_alpha   90.00
_cell.angle_beta   90.00
_cell.angle_gamma   90.00
#
_symmetry.space_group_name_H-M   'P 1'
#
loop_
_entity.id
_entity.type
_entity.pdbx_description
1 polymer ?
#
loop_
_entity_poly.entity_id
_entity_poly.type
_entity_poly.pdbx_seq_one_letter_code
_entity_poly.pdbx_strand_id
1 'polypeptide(L)'
;MDNHLREERHMALSILTDRELLLRHSLTAHETLPQTRRRFTAKMLSPDDAVAEAQIANERFLVHSRSSSSSTSASSSSAGSSLLSRAVVDVHEMGDAGWRRPDMKSKK
;
A
#
# COMPACT_ATOMS: atom_id res chain seq x y z
N MET A 1 -5.85 -4.39 30.77
CA MET A 1 -5.95 -4.95 29.40
C MET A 1 -5.04 -4.22 28.41
N ASP A 2 -4.41 -3.11 28.83
CA ASP A 2 -3.62 -2.23 27.96
C ASP A 2 -2.25 -2.80 27.58
N ASN A 3 -1.74 -3.77 28.34
CA ASN A 3 -0.44 -4.35 28.06
C ASN A 3 -0.44 -5.20 26.78
N HIS A 4 -1.54 -5.93 26.52
CA HIS A 4 -1.66 -6.77 25.32
C HIS A 4 -1.68 -5.92 24.03
N LEU A 5 -2.49 -4.85 24.00
CA LEU A 5 -2.54 -3.93 22.86
C LEU A 5 -1.18 -3.25 22.61
N ARG A 6 -0.45 -2.91 23.68
CA ARG A 6 0.91 -2.37 23.56
C ARG A 6 1.87 -3.40 22.97
N GLU A 7 1.86 -4.62 23.47
CA GLU A 7 2.69 -5.72 22.95
C GLU A 7 2.41 -5.99 21.48
N GLU A 8 1.13 -6.02 21.07
CA GLU A 8 0.75 -6.22 19.68
C GLU A 8 1.24 -5.09 18.76
N ARG A 9 1.17 -3.84 19.21
CA ARG A 9 1.73 -2.71 18.45
C ARG A 9 3.26 -2.77 18.36
N HIS A 10 3.93 -3.14 19.45
CA HIS A 10 5.38 -3.33 19.46
C HIS A 10 5.81 -4.46 18.50
N MET A 11 5.07 -5.57 18.48
CA MET A 11 5.29 -6.66 17.54
C MET A 11 5.06 -6.21 16.09
N ALA A 12 3.94 -5.53 15.82
CA ALA A 12 3.63 -5.03 14.49
C ALA A 12 4.72 -4.07 13.96
N LEU A 13 5.19 -3.14 14.81
CA LEU A 13 6.28 -2.23 14.46
C LEU A 13 7.57 -3.01 14.15
N SER A 14 7.94 -3.97 14.99
CA SER A 14 9.15 -4.79 14.80
C SER A 14 9.12 -5.54 13.46
N ILE A 15 7.96 -6.09 13.09
CA ILE A 15 7.75 -6.79 11.82
C ILE A 15 7.81 -5.82 10.63
N LEU A 16 7.29 -4.60 10.77
CA LEU A 16 7.33 -3.59 9.71
C LEU A 16 8.74 -3.04 9.47
N THR A 17 9.59 -3.00 10.50
CA THR A 17 10.98 -2.51 10.40
C THR A 17 11.96 -3.54 9.87
N ASP A 18 11.71 -4.84 10.10
CA ASP A 18 12.61 -5.93 9.69
C ASP A 18 12.05 -6.71 8.50
N ARG A 19 12.83 -6.74 7.41
CA ARG A 19 12.50 -7.45 6.18
C ARG A 19 12.36 -8.95 6.38
N GLU A 20 13.24 -9.57 7.18
CA GLU A 20 13.19 -11.03 7.36
C GLU A 20 11.92 -11.45 8.10
N LEU A 21 11.55 -10.68 9.13
CA LEU A 21 10.32 -10.93 9.88
C LEU A 21 9.08 -10.72 9.01
N LEU A 22 9.05 -9.67 8.20
CA LEU A 22 7.95 -9.41 7.26
C LEU A 22 7.79 -10.55 6.25
N LEU A 23 8.91 -11.04 5.70
CA LEU A 23 8.91 -12.12 4.73
C LEU A 23 8.46 -13.44 5.34
N ARG A 24 8.94 -13.79 6.54
CA ARG A 24 8.48 -14.97 7.28
C ARG A 24 6.96 -14.93 7.47
N HIS A 25 6.42 -13.79 7.92
CA HIS A 25 4.98 -13.64 8.12
C HIS A 25 4.17 -13.70 6.82
N SER A 26 4.71 -13.20 5.70
CA SER A 26 4.05 -13.30 4.41
C SER A 26 3.98 -14.75 3.92
N LEU A 27 5.05 -15.52 4.12
CA LEU A 27 5.12 -16.91 3.73
C LEU A 27 4.21 -17.78 4.59
N THR A 28 4.15 -17.53 5.91
CA THR A 28 3.26 -18.27 6.81
C THR A 28 1.80 -18.00 6.54
N ALA A 29 1.45 -16.78 6.11
CA ALA A 29 0.07 -16.39 5.81
C ALA A 29 -0.34 -16.66 4.35
N HIS A 30 0.57 -17.15 3.50
CA HIS A 30 0.35 -17.28 2.06
C HIS A 30 -0.13 -15.98 1.38
N GLU A 31 0.37 -14.86 1.87
CA GLU A 31 0.03 -13.52 1.38
C GLU A 31 1.22 -12.91 0.63
N THR A 32 0.95 -11.92 -0.21
CA THR A 32 2.02 -11.10 -0.80
C THR A 32 2.61 -10.17 0.24
N LEU A 33 3.91 -9.82 0.11
CA LEU A 33 4.57 -8.86 1.01
C LEU A 33 3.77 -7.55 1.22
N PRO A 34 3.20 -6.91 0.19
CA PRO A 34 2.35 -5.72 0.36
C PRO A 34 1.07 -5.95 1.15
N GLN A 35 0.49 -7.15 1.07
CA GLN A 35 -0.71 -7.50 1.84
C GLN A 35 -0.34 -7.66 3.31
N THR A 36 0.72 -8.42 3.59
CA THR A 36 1.21 -8.61 4.95
C THR A 36 1.63 -7.29 5.58
N ARG A 37 2.32 -6.42 4.86
CA ARG A 37 2.68 -5.08 5.34
C ARG A 37 1.44 -4.26 5.68
N ARG A 38 0.44 -4.21 4.78
CA ARG A 38 -0.82 -3.50 5.04
C ARG A 38 -1.58 -4.05 6.24
N ARG A 39 -1.59 -5.37 6.43
CA ARG A 39 -2.19 -6.01 7.62
C ARG A 39 -1.53 -5.51 8.91
N PHE A 40 -0.20 -5.51 8.99
CA PHE A 40 0.50 -5.00 10.18
C PHE A 40 0.42 -3.47 10.32
N THR A 41 0.32 -2.72 9.23
CA THR A 41 0.04 -1.28 9.28
C THR A 41 -1.37 -1.00 9.80
N ALA A 42 -2.38 -1.75 9.34
CA ALA A 42 -3.74 -1.67 9.83
C ALA A 42 -3.82 -1.98 11.33
N LYS A 43 -3.09 -3.02 11.78
CA LYS A 43 -2.96 -3.37 13.19
C LYS A 43 -2.32 -2.26 14.05
N MET A 44 -1.45 -1.43 13.47
CA MET A 44 -0.91 -0.25 14.16
C MET A 44 -1.88 0.93 14.23
N LEU A 45 -2.76 1.07 13.24
CA LEU A 45 -3.72 2.17 13.11
C LEU A 45 -4.98 1.95 13.96
N SER A 46 -5.48 0.72 13.98
CA SER A 46 -6.74 0.34 14.63
C SER A 46 -6.58 -0.94 15.46
N PRO A 47 -5.79 -0.91 16.56
CA PRO A 47 -5.57 -2.10 17.39
C PRO A 47 -6.82 -2.54 18.16
N ASP A 48 -7.77 -1.63 18.39
CA ASP A 48 -8.97 -1.89 19.20
C ASP A 48 -10.14 -2.47 18.38
N ASP A 49 -10.09 -2.36 17.05
CA ASP A 49 -11.19 -2.73 16.16
C ASP A 49 -10.71 -3.64 15.01
N ALA A 50 -10.94 -4.94 15.20
CA ALA A 50 -10.60 -5.97 14.23
C ALA A 50 -11.38 -5.83 12.91
N VAL A 51 -12.57 -5.23 12.92
CA VAL A 51 -13.36 -5.01 11.71
C VAL A 51 -12.73 -3.88 10.89
N ALA A 52 -12.36 -2.78 11.53
CA ALA A 52 -11.62 -1.70 10.88
C ALA A 52 -10.26 -2.17 10.36
N GLU A 53 -9.53 -2.99 11.13
CA GLU A 53 -8.27 -3.58 10.69
C GLU A 53 -8.44 -4.37 9.38
N ALA A 54 -9.46 -5.24 9.32
CA ALA A 54 -9.76 -6.03 8.14
C ALA A 54 -10.20 -5.17 6.94
N GLN A 55 -10.94 -4.10 7.17
CA GLN A 55 -11.34 -3.17 6.11
C GLN A 55 -10.14 -2.45 5.50
N ILE A 56 -9.24 -1.93 6.35
CA ILE A 56 -8.02 -1.22 5.92
C ILE A 56 -7.05 -2.18 5.21
N ALA A 57 -6.88 -3.40 5.74
CA ALA A 57 -5.99 -4.39 5.16
C ALA A 57 -6.46 -4.88 3.77
N ASN A 58 -7.78 -4.99 3.58
CA ASN A 58 -8.39 -5.48 2.35
C ASN A 58 -8.85 -4.38 1.39
N GLU A 59 -8.60 -3.11 1.70
CA GLU A 59 -9.06 -1.99 0.88
C GLU A 59 -8.45 -2.06 -0.53
N ARG A 60 -9.32 -2.08 -1.55
CA ARG A 60 -8.94 -2.05 -2.96
C ARG A 60 -9.04 -0.61 -3.45
N PHE A 61 -7.90 -0.02 -3.83
CA PHE A 61 -7.85 1.36 -4.28
C PHE A 61 -8.57 1.56 -5.62
N LEU A 62 -9.51 2.50 -5.63
CA LEU A 62 -10.10 3.09 -6.82
C LEU A 62 -9.17 4.17 -7.35
N VAL A 63 -8.48 3.92 -8.47
CA VAL A 63 -7.70 4.97 -9.12
C VAL A 63 -8.58 5.68 -10.14
N HIS A 64 -8.76 6.98 -9.92
CA HIS A 64 -9.31 7.89 -10.90
C HIS A 64 -8.19 8.25 -11.87
N SER A 65 -8.22 7.70 -13.09
CA SER A 65 -7.33 8.21 -14.13
C SER A 65 -7.78 9.63 -14.47
N ARG A 66 -7.04 10.62 -13.97
CA ARG A 66 -7.12 11.96 -14.54
C ARG A 66 -6.52 11.82 -15.93
N SER A 67 -7.35 11.78 -16.97
CA SER A 67 -6.86 11.95 -18.33
C SER A 67 -6.00 13.21 -18.33
N SER A 68 -4.74 13.07 -18.69
CA SER A 68 -3.82 14.19 -18.83
C SER A 68 -4.40 15.10 -19.91
N SER A 69 -5.06 16.18 -19.50
CA SER A 69 -5.65 17.17 -20.38
C SER A 69 -4.53 18.00 -21.02
N SER A 70 -3.90 17.46 -22.06
CA SER A 70 -3.35 18.30 -23.13
C SER A 70 -4.52 18.68 -24.03
N SER A 71 -5.00 19.91 -23.82
CA SER A 71 -5.66 20.80 -24.79
C SER A 71 -6.66 20.23 -25.81
N THR A 72 -7.84 20.86 -25.78
CA THR A 72 -8.87 21.02 -26.84
C THR A 72 -10.06 20.05 -26.86
N SER A 73 -11.23 20.70 -26.98
CA SER A 73 -12.56 20.22 -27.32
C SER A 73 -13.35 19.41 -26.28
N ALA A 74 -14.51 20.00 -25.95
CA ALA A 74 -15.61 19.46 -25.20
C ALA A 74 -16.00 18.04 -25.63
N SER A 75 -16.01 17.12 -24.66
CA SER A 75 -17.03 16.08 -24.58
C SER A 75 -17.07 15.59 -23.12
N SER A 76 -18.26 15.46 -22.59
CA SER A 76 -18.56 14.92 -21.27
C SER A 76 -18.23 13.43 -21.22
N SER A 77 -16.95 13.08 -21.09
CA SER A 77 -16.53 11.72 -20.79
C SER A 77 -16.49 11.57 -19.26
N SER A 78 -17.39 10.75 -18.73
CA SER A 78 -17.41 10.33 -17.33
C SER A 78 -16.00 9.98 -16.88
N ALA A 79 -15.53 10.63 -15.80
CA ALA A 79 -14.30 10.23 -15.13
C ALA A 79 -14.46 8.78 -14.69
N GLY A 80 -13.92 7.85 -15.48
CA GLY A 80 -14.00 6.42 -15.21
C GLY A 80 -13.17 6.09 -13.99
N SER A 81 -13.81 6.02 -12.82
CA SER A 81 -13.22 5.38 -11.65
C SER A 81 -13.10 3.89 -11.97
N SER A 82 -11.87 3.40 -12.12
CA SER A 82 -11.63 1.98 -12.36
C SER A 82 -11.15 1.33 -11.08
N LEU A 83 -11.83 0.25 -10.67
CA LEU A 83 -11.31 -0.66 -9.65
C LEU A 83 -10.04 -1.30 -10.23
N LEU A 84 -8.89 -0.90 -9.73
CA LEU A 84 -7.65 -1.57 -10.11
C LEU A 84 -7.60 -2.93 -9.43
N SER A 85 -7.91 -3.98 -10.19
CA SER A 85 -7.66 -5.38 -9.82
C SER A 85 -6.18 -5.76 -9.91
N ARG A 86 -5.28 -4.82 -10.26
CA ARG A 86 -3.85 -5.14 -10.44
C ARG A 86 -3.17 -5.33 -9.10
N ALA A 87 -2.26 -6.31 -9.08
CA ALA A 87 -1.36 -6.59 -7.98
C ALA A 87 -0.75 -5.29 -7.44
N VAL A 88 -0.91 -5.06 -6.14
CA VAL A 88 -0.38 -3.87 -5.49
C VAL A 88 1.13 -3.87 -5.64
N VAL A 89 1.64 -2.88 -6.36
CA VAL A 89 3.07 -2.67 -6.57
C VAL A 89 3.64 -2.17 -5.25
N ASP A 90 4.47 -2.98 -4.62
CA ASP A 90 5.25 -2.53 -3.48
C ASP A 90 6.30 -1.51 -3.95
N VAL A 91 6.33 -0.33 -3.34
CA VAL A 91 7.47 0.56 -3.50
C VAL A 91 8.58 0.01 -2.61
N HIS A 92 9.49 -0.72 -3.23
CA HIS A 92 10.61 -1.38 -2.59
C HIS A 92 11.75 -0.37 -2.38
N GLU A 93 11.60 0.63 -1.49
CA GLU A 93 12.68 1.57 -1.20
C GLU A 93 13.68 0.95 -0.21
N MET A 94 14.92 0.72 -0.64
CA MET A 94 16.08 0.66 0.27
C MET A 94 16.79 2.02 0.35
N GLY A 95 16.20 3.06 -0.25
CA GLY A 95 16.76 4.41 -0.25
C GLY A 95 15.70 5.43 -0.60
N ASP A 96 15.74 6.55 0.13
CA ASP A 96 14.97 7.78 -0.06
C ASP A 96 15.34 8.50 -1.38
N ALA A 97 15.36 7.75 -2.49
CA ALA A 97 15.56 8.32 -3.81
C ALA A 97 14.27 8.97 -4.33
N GLY A 98 13.12 8.66 -3.70
CA GLY A 98 11.80 9.16 -4.04
C GLY A 98 11.34 8.79 -5.46
N TRP A 99 10.17 9.29 -5.83
CA TRP A 99 9.56 9.10 -7.15
C TRP A 99 10.30 9.89 -8.23
N ARG A 100 11.42 9.38 -8.74
CA ARG A 100 12.11 10.00 -9.89
C ARG A 100 11.40 9.65 -11.19
N ARG A 101 11.15 10.65 -12.03
CA ARG A 101 10.80 10.42 -13.43
C ARG A 101 12.03 9.84 -14.14
N PRO A 102 11.88 8.83 -15.01
CA PRO A 102 13.00 8.30 -15.77
C PRO A 102 13.63 9.45 -16.56
N ASP A 103 14.94 9.62 -16.42
CA ASP A 103 15.69 10.67 -17.09
C ASP A 103 15.50 10.49 -18.60
N MET A 104 14.85 11.46 -19.24
CA MET A 104 14.59 11.43 -20.67
C MET A 104 15.91 11.74 -21.36
N LYS A 105 16.77 10.72 -21.49
CA LYS A 105 18.03 10.83 -22.22
C LYS A 105 17.70 11.34 -23.62
N SER A 106 18.05 12.60 -23.89
CA SER A 106 17.95 13.19 -25.22
C SER A 106 18.82 12.37 -26.16
N LYS A 107 18.19 11.65 -27.10
CA LYS A 107 18.91 11.05 -28.22
C LYS A 107 19.67 12.18 -28.93
N LYS A 108 20.99 12.04 -28.98
CA LYS A 108 21.85 12.75 -29.91
C LYS A 108 22.53 11.72 -30.79
#